data_AF-G0JTL5-F1
#
_entry.id   AF-G0JTL5-F1
#
_cell.length_a   1.000
_cell.length_b   1.000
_cell.length_c   1.000
_cell.angle_alpha   90.00
_cell.angle_beta   90.00
_cell.angle_gamma   90.00
#
_symmetry.space_group_name_H-M   'P 1'
#
loop_
_entity.id
_entity.type
_entity.pdbx_description
1 polymer ?
#
loop_
_entity_poly.entity_id
_entity_poly.type
_entity_poly.pdbx_seq_one_letter_code
_entity_poly.pdbx_strand_id
1 'polypeptide(L)'
;MSKAMIDRLPLPKRQKDALRQAKITQSLLADAIVKREKFTLEEKSNYVDILYARQPQMLGTIIVLHRLGVSEATMEPLIELLFMVTIALENGNIELPPASEDLVELCYERVTSRMTQETDARLSSLEKLKASQDYIEQHPEQWLLAYTFNMVKPMQHSTEEDRVVNLFVTTAFNYVEVFTELLHPDWTQKRAH
;
A
#
# COMPACT_ATOMS: atom_id res chain seq x y z
N MET A 1 -3.28 -0.72 15.11
CA MET A 1 -3.01 -0.01 16.41
C MET A 1 -4.26 0.18 17.27
N SER A 2 -4.43 -0.68 18.28
CA SER A 2 -5.47 -0.43 19.29
C SER A 2 -5.41 1.02 19.80
N LYS A 3 -6.56 1.60 20.16
CA LYS A 3 -6.66 2.90 20.85
C LYS A 3 -5.55 3.09 21.91
N ALA A 4 -5.18 2.01 22.60
CA ALA A 4 -4.12 1.94 23.60
C ALA A 4 -2.68 2.14 23.08
N MET A 5 -2.41 1.87 21.81
CA MET A 5 -1.09 1.99 21.18
C MET A 5 -0.88 3.40 20.58
N ILE A 6 -1.91 4.01 19.97
CA ILE A 6 -1.87 5.44 19.58
C ILE A 6 -1.73 6.33 20.83
N ASP A 7 -2.42 5.98 21.93
CA ASP A 7 -2.31 6.72 23.18
C ASP A 7 -0.91 6.65 23.82
N ARG A 8 -0.11 5.62 23.49
CA ARG A 8 1.29 5.45 23.96
C ARG A 8 2.32 6.21 23.13
N LEU A 9 1.99 6.67 21.92
CA LEU A 9 2.89 7.50 21.14
C LEU A 9 3.14 8.84 21.86
N PRO A 10 4.37 9.39 21.88
CA PRO A 10 4.68 10.66 22.52
C PRO A 10 4.22 11.85 21.65
N LEU A 11 2.99 11.78 21.13
CA LEU A 11 2.40 12.77 20.24
C LEU A 11 1.33 13.61 20.97
N PRO A 12 1.23 14.92 20.70
CA PRO A 12 0.11 15.77 21.09
C PRO A 12 -1.27 15.16 20.81
N LYS A 13 -2.23 15.38 21.71
CA LYS A 13 -3.61 14.84 21.61
C LYS A 13 -4.30 15.19 20.28
N ARG A 14 -4.07 16.40 19.75
CA ARG A 14 -4.55 16.82 18.42
C ARG A 14 -4.00 15.96 17.28
N GLN A 15 -2.73 15.55 17.34
CA GLN A 15 -2.13 14.67 16.33
C GLN A 15 -2.64 13.24 16.48
N LYS A 16 -2.85 12.75 17.70
CA LYS A 16 -3.49 11.44 17.95
C LYS A 16 -4.93 11.39 17.41
N ASP A 17 -5.68 12.46 17.59
CA ASP A 17 -7.07 12.57 17.10
C ASP A 17 -7.13 12.79 15.58
N ALA A 18 -6.16 13.51 15.00
CA ALA A 18 -5.99 13.60 13.55
C ALA A 18 -5.60 12.26 12.93
N LEU A 19 -4.71 11.48 13.56
CA LEU A 19 -4.36 10.12 13.12
C LEU A 19 -5.58 9.19 13.12
N ARG A 20 -6.47 9.33 14.11
CA ARG A 20 -7.74 8.57 14.17
C ARG A 20 -8.74 8.91 13.05
N GLN A 21 -8.53 10.01 12.32
CA GLN A 21 -9.39 10.47 11.21
C GLN A 21 -8.62 10.62 9.89
N ALA A 22 -7.33 10.27 9.87
CA ALA A 22 -6.46 10.47 8.72
C ALA A 22 -6.84 9.48 7.63
N LYS A 23 -7.23 10.00 6.46
CA LYS A 23 -7.57 9.21 5.28
C LYS A 23 -6.89 9.80 4.06
N ILE A 24 -6.37 8.96 3.18
CA ILE A 24 -5.88 9.41 1.88
C ILE A 24 -7.10 9.67 0.99
N THR A 25 -7.49 10.94 0.92
CA THR A 25 -8.63 11.36 0.09
C THR A 25 -8.27 11.30 -1.40
N GLN A 26 -9.30 11.28 -2.25
CA GLN A 26 -9.12 11.32 -3.70
C GLN A 26 -8.31 12.55 -4.14
N SER A 27 -8.53 13.71 -3.52
CA SER A 27 -7.81 14.95 -3.86
C SER A 27 -6.32 14.84 -3.50
N LEU A 28 -5.99 14.33 -2.31
CA LEU A 28 -4.61 14.13 -1.89
C LEU A 28 -3.88 13.16 -2.82
N LEU A 29 -4.56 12.09 -3.24
CA LEU A 29 -4.00 11.10 -4.17
C LEU A 29 -3.78 11.72 -5.57
N ALA A 30 -4.75 12.47 -6.08
CA ALA A 30 -4.64 13.14 -7.38
C ALA A 30 -3.49 14.17 -7.41
N ASP A 31 -3.39 14.99 -6.37
CA ASP A 31 -2.30 15.96 -6.22
C ASP A 31 -0.93 15.27 -6.13
N ALA A 32 -0.88 14.12 -5.43
CA ALA A 32 0.33 13.33 -5.32
C ALA A 32 0.78 12.72 -6.65
N ILE A 33 -0.16 12.23 -7.47
CA ILE A 33 0.13 11.73 -8.83
C ILE A 33 0.73 12.84 -9.67
N VAL A 34 0.08 14.00 -9.73
CA VAL A 34 0.55 15.16 -10.52
C VAL A 34 1.92 15.65 -10.04
N LYS A 35 2.16 15.65 -8.73
CA LYS A 35 3.47 16.06 -8.17
C LYS A 35 4.55 15.04 -8.49
N ARG A 36 4.27 13.74 -8.34
CA ARG A 36 5.21 12.66 -8.66
C ARG A 36 5.61 12.67 -10.13
N GLU A 37 4.66 12.88 -11.04
CA GLU A 37 4.93 12.96 -12.48
C GLU A 37 5.87 14.11 -12.88
N LYS A 38 5.97 15.14 -12.04
CA LYS A 38 6.86 16.28 -12.25
C LYS A 38 8.27 16.05 -11.69
N PHE A 39 8.49 15.00 -10.91
CA PHE A 39 9.82 14.71 -10.39
C PHE A 39 10.78 14.37 -11.52
N THR A 40 11.88 15.11 -11.56
CA THR A 40 13.08 14.73 -12.29
C THR A 40 13.70 13.46 -11.69
N LEU A 41 14.63 12.84 -12.42
CA LEU A 41 15.35 11.67 -11.93
C LEU A 41 16.15 11.98 -10.64
N GLU A 42 16.74 13.17 -10.57
CA GLU A 42 17.46 13.64 -9.37
C GLU A 42 16.51 13.81 -8.18
N GLU A 43 15.34 14.42 -8.39
CA GLU A 43 14.32 14.54 -7.34
C GLU A 43 13.79 13.18 -6.90
N LYS A 44 13.55 12.23 -7.84
CA LYS A 44 13.19 10.85 -7.49
C LYS A 44 14.27 10.22 -6.61
N SER A 45 15.56 10.38 -6.95
CA SER A 45 16.67 9.85 -6.16
C SER A 45 16.68 10.43 -4.74
N ASN A 46 16.57 11.76 -4.60
CA ASN A 46 16.51 12.41 -3.28
C ASN A 46 15.26 12.00 -2.48
N TYR A 47 14.15 11.72 -3.18
CA TYR A 47 12.92 11.29 -2.53
C TYR A 47 13.00 9.84 -2.03
N VAL A 48 13.87 9.00 -2.58
CA VAL A 48 14.18 7.67 -2.00
C VAL A 48 14.75 7.82 -0.59
N ASP A 49 15.64 8.78 -0.35
CA ASP A 49 16.21 8.99 0.98
C ASP A 49 15.14 9.42 2.01
N ILE A 50 14.20 10.28 1.57
CA ILE A 50 13.04 10.67 2.39
C ILE A 50 12.17 9.46 2.69
N LEU A 51 11.88 8.63 1.69
CA LEU A 51 11.11 7.41 1.86
C LEU A 51 11.80 6.44 2.81
N TYR A 52 13.12 6.24 2.69
CA TYR A 52 13.90 5.40 3.58
C TYR A 52 13.85 5.88 5.03
N ALA A 53 13.97 7.20 5.25
CA ALA A 53 13.89 7.77 6.59
C ALA A 53 12.49 7.59 7.23
N ARG A 54 11.42 7.62 6.43
CA ARG A 54 10.03 7.53 6.92
C ARG A 54 9.52 6.10 7.03
N GLN A 55 9.80 5.26 6.04
CA GLN A 55 9.24 3.91 5.90
C GLN A 55 10.32 2.92 5.44
N PRO A 56 11.38 2.70 6.23
CA PRO A 56 12.52 1.87 5.86
C PRO A 56 12.12 0.43 5.52
N GLN A 57 11.13 -0.14 6.22
CA GLN A 57 10.67 -1.51 5.97
C GLN A 57 9.99 -1.66 4.61
N MET A 58 9.26 -0.63 4.18
CA MET A 58 8.55 -0.62 2.89
C MET A 58 9.52 -0.45 1.72
N LEU A 59 10.63 0.24 1.92
CA LEU A 59 11.69 0.28 0.92
C LEU A 59 12.52 -1.01 0.94
N GLY A 60 12.70 -1.62 2.11
CA GLY A 60 13.39 -2.90 2.29
C GLY A 60 12.80 -4.03 1.44
N THR A 61 11.48 -4.07 1.26
CA THR A 61 10.83 -5.07 0.39
C THR A 61 11.25 -4.94 -1.08
N ILE A 62 11.59 -3.74 -1.58
CA ILE A 62 12.15 -3.56 -2.93
C ILE A 62 13.51 -4.26 -3.05
N ILE A 63 14.37 -4.14 -2.03
CA ILE A 63 15.67 -4.82 -2.00
C ILE A 63 15.48 -6.35 -2.00
N VAL A 64 14.48 -6.84 -1.26
CA VAL A 64 14.15 -8.27 -1.23
C VAL A 64 13.67 -8.73 -2.62
N LEU A 65 12.78 -7.99 -3.28
CA LEU A 65 12.30 -8.33 -4.62
C LEU A 65 13.44 -8.41 -5.64
N HIS A 66 14.37 -7.45 -5.60
CA HIS A 66 15.57 -7.47 -6.45
C HIS A 66 16.39 -8.75 -6.23
N ARG A 67 16.62 -9.15 -4.97
CA ARG A 67 17.33 -10.40 -4.61
C ARG A 67 16.59 -11.66 -5.04
N LEU A 68 15.27 -11.58 -5.18
CA LEU A 68 14.43 -12.67 -5.70
C LEU A 68 14.36 -12.71 -7.23
N GLY A 69 15.10 -11.84 -7.92
CA GLY A 69 15.22 -11.81 -9.38
C GLY A 69 14.19 -10.95 -10.09
N VAL A 70 13.42 -10.12 -9.37
CA VAL A 70 12.50 -9.15 -9.99
C VAL A 70 13.30 -8.02 -10.61
N SER A 71 13.06 -7.71 -11.88
CA SER A 71 13.79 -6.67 -12.60
C SER A 71 13.49 -5.27 -12.05
N GLU A 72 14.43 -4.33 -12.21
CA GLU A 72 14.23 -2.93 -11.81
C GLU A 72 13.02 -2.29 -12.51
N ALA A 73 12.84 -2.56 -13.79
CA ALA A 73 11.70 -2.06 -14.57
C ALA A 73 10.36 -2.59 -14.02
N THR A 74 10.34 -3.84 -13.54
CA THR A 74 9.16 -4.42 -12.89
C THR A 74 8.91 -3.79 -11.51
N MET A 75 9.96 -3.38 -10.78
CA MET A 75 9.82 -2.78 -9.45
C MET A 75 9.49 -1.29 -9.48
N GLU A 76 9.78 -0.57 -10.56
CA GLU A 76 9.55 0.88 -10.67
C GLU A 76 8.13 1.31 -10.24
N PRO A 77 7.04 0.66 -10.70
CA PRO A 77 5.69 1.03 -10.25
C PRO A 77 5.47 0.91 -8.73
N LEU A 78 6.16 -0.03 -8.06
CA LEU A 78 6.08 -0.18 -6.60
C LEU A 78 6.73 0.99 -5.87
N ILE A 79 7.88 1.47 -6.38
CA ILE A 79 8.56 2.65 -5.85
C ILE A 79 7.67 3.89 -6.10
N GLU A 80 7.07 4.00 -7.29
CA GLU A 80 6.16 5.10 -7.62
C GLU A 80 4.88 5.10 -6.77
N LEU A 81 4.39 3.93 -6.36
CA LEU A 81 3.30 3.79 -5.39
C LEU A 81 3.71 4.32 -4.01
N LEU A 82 4.90 3.95 -3.52
CA LEU A 82 5.42 4.46 -2.24
C LEU A 82 5.64 5.97 -2.27
N PHE A 83 6.16 6.52 -3.38
CA PHE A 83 6.28 7.96 -3.57
C PHE A 83 4.93 8.64 -3.53
N MET A 84 3.96 8.15 -4.31
CA MET A 84 2.62 8.71 -4.35
C MET A 84 1.98 8.75 -2.96
N VAL A 85 2.04 7.64 -2.20
CA VAL A 85 1.48 7.60 -0.84
C VAL A 85 2.20 8.58 0.08
N THR A 86 3.54 8.62 0.03
CA THR A 86 4.32 9.52 0.88
C THR A 86 4.01 10.99 0.59
N ILE A 87 3.89 11.36 -0.69
CA ILE A 87 3.50 12.71 -1.10
C ILE A 87 2.07 13.03 -0.64
N ALA A 88 1.13 12.08 -0.77
CA ALA A 88 -0.24 12.28 -0.33
C ALA A 88 -0.33 12.52 1.19
N LEU A 89 0.47 11.78 1.97
CA LEU A 89 0.60 11.98 3.42
C LEU A 89 1.20 13.35 3.75
N GLU A 90 2.24 13.79 3.02
CA GLU A 90 2.82 15.13 3.18
C GLU A 90 1.81 16.23 2.88
N ASN A 91 1.10 16.15 1.76
CA ASN A 91 0.07 17.12 1.39
C ASN A 91 -1.08 17.17 2.41
N GLY A 92 -1.39 16.03 3.04
CA GLY A 92 -2.39 15.91 4.10
C GLY A 92 -1.89 16.33 5.50
N ASN A 93 -0.61 16.68 5.65
CA ASN A 93 0.06 16.86 6.96
C ASN A 93 -0.14 15.65 7.90
N ILE A 94 -0.09 14.44 7.35
CA ILE A 94 -0.25 13.18 8.07
C ILE A 94 1.14 12.59 8.33
N GLU A 95 1.48 12.44 9.61
CA GLU A 95 2.72 11.79 10.05
C GLU A 95 2.43 10.38 10.53
N LEU A 96 2.95 9.38 9.83
CA LEU A 96 2.86 7.99 10.24
C LEU A 96 4.15 7.53 10.91
N PRO A 97 4.08 6.66 11.94
CA PRO A 97 5.28 5.99 12.40
C PRO A 97 5.83 5.05 11.31
N PRO A 98 7.13 4.74 11.33
CA PRO A 98 7.69 3.69 10.50
C PRO A 98 6.95 2.36 10.74
N ALA A 99 6.63 1.64 9.65
CA ALA A 99 6.11 0.29 9.75
C ALA A 99 7.13 -0.62 10.44
N SER A 100 6.67 -1.49 11.34
CA SER A 100 7.50 -2.56 11.91
C SER A 100 7.54 -3.76 10.98
N GLU A 101 8.58 -4.59 11.10
CA GLU A 101 8.69 -5.86 10.36
C GLU A 101 7.46 -6.75 10.61
N ASP A 102 7.07 -6.94 11.88
CA ASP A 102 5.86 -7.68 12.27
C ASP A 102 4.58 -7.18 11.59
N LEU A 103 4.47 -5.86 11.37
CA LEU A 103 3.30 -5.29 10.70
C LEU A 103 3.30 -5.61 9.21
N VAL A 104 4.46 -5.47 8.57
CA VAL A 104 4.63 -5.78 7.14
C VAL A 104 4.36 -7.27 6.89
N GLU A 105 4.85 -8.16 7.76
CA GLU A 105 4.60 -9.60 7.69
C GLU A 105 3.12 -9.93 7.90
N LEU A 106 2.48 -9.37 8.93
CA LEU A 106 1.05 -9.56 9.19
C LEU A 106 0.18 -9.12 8.01
N CYS A 107 0.48 -7.96 7.41
CA CYS A 107 -0.24 -7.48 6.22
C CYS A 107 0.02 -8.39 5.01
N TYR A 108 1.24 -8.90 4.85
CA TYR A 108 1.60 -9.82 3.77
C TYR A 108 0.81 -11.13 3.87
N GLU A 109 0.68 -11.72 5.06
CA GLU A 109 -0.13 -12.91 5.30
C GLU A 109 -1.61 -12.69 4.95
N ARG A 110 -2.16 -11.52 5.30
CA ARG A 110 -3.56 -11.18 4.96
C ARG A 110 -3.76 -11.07 3.45
N VAL A 111 -2.85 -10.38 2.76
CA VAL A 111 -2.91 -10.23 1.30
C VAL A 111 -2.80 -11.58 0.62
N THR A 112 -1.82 -12.40 0.99
CA THR A 112 -1.64 -13.74 0.40
C THR A 112 -2.83 -14.66 0.65
N SER A 113 -3.39 -14.64 1.87
CA SER A 113 -4.62 -15.39 2.19
C SER A 113 -5.79 -14.94 1.31
N ARG A 114 -5.96 -13.64 1.10
CA ARG A 114 -7.02 -13.09 0.24
C ARG A 114 -6.80 -13.45 -1.22
N MET A 115 -5.60 -13.26 -1.75
CA MET A 115 -5.28 -13.62 -3.13
C MET A 115 -5.50 -15.11 -3.40
N THR A 116 -5.21 -15.98 -2.43
CA THR A 116 -5.49 -17.42 -2.52
C THR A 116 -7.00 -17.71 -2.63
N GLN A 117 -7.83 -16.94 -1.91
CA GLN A 117 -9.29 -17.06 -2.01
C GLN A 117 -9.83 -16.53 -3.35
N GLU A 118 -9.30 -15.41 -3.84
CA GLU A 118 -9.73 -14.78 -5.10
C GLU A 118 -9.27 -15.56 -6.33
N THR A 119 -8.18 -16.32 -6.21
CA THR A 119 -7.65 -17.19 -7.28
C THR A 119 -8.32 -18.57 -7.31
N ASP A 120 -9.25 -18.86 -6.40
CA ASP A 120 -10.00 -20.11 -6.40
C ASP A 120 -10.64 -20.37 -7.78
N ALA A 121 -10.29 -21.52 -8.37
CA ALA A 121 -10.74 -21.92 -9.70
C ALA A 121 -12.26 -22.15 -9.77
N ARG A 122 -12.92 -22.28 -8.62
CA ARG A 122 -14.39 -22.42 -8.50
C ARG A 122 -15.14 -21.11 -8.72
N LEU A 123 -14.47 -19.96 -8.60
CA LEU A 123 -15.07 -18.65 -8.80
C LEU A 123 -15.07 -18.27 -10.28
N SER A 124 -16.23 -17.84 -10.78
CA SER A 124 -16.37 -17.22 -12.09
C SER A 124 -15.69 -15.84 -12.15
N SER A 125 -15.37 -15.37 -13.36
CA SER A 125 -14.79 -14.03 -13.56
C SER A 125 -15.68 -12.91 -13.02
N LEU A 126 -17.00 -13.08 -13.05
CA LEU A 126 -17.95 -12.12 -12.50
C LEU A 126 -17.90 -12.08 -10.97
N GLU A 127 -17.79 -13.24 -10.32
CA GLU A 127 -17.65 -13.32 -8.86
C GLU A 127 -16.33 -12.71 -8.38
N LYS A 128 -15.24 -12.94 -9.12
CA LYS A 128 -13.93 -12.31 -8.84
C LYS A 128 -14.02 -10.79 -8.96
N LEU A 129 -14.62 -10.28 -10.04
CA LEU A 129 -14.81 -8.84 -10.23
C LEU A 129 -15.65 -8.22 -9.11
N LYS A 130 -16.74 -8.89 -8.73
CA LYS A 130 -17.61 -8.43 -7.64
C LYS A 130 -16.88 -8.43 -6.30
N ALA A 131 -16.11 -9.48 -6.00
CA ALA A 131 -15.31 -9.54 -4.77
C ALA A 131 -14.28 -8.40 -4.70
N SER A 132 -13.60 -8.08 -5.81
CA SER A 132 -12.68 -6.94 -5.87
C SER A 132 -13.39 -5.60 -5.69
N GLN A 133 -14.58 -5.41 -6.29
CA GLN A 133 -15.39 -4.20 -6.12
C GLN A 133 -15.87 -4.04 -4.67
N ASP A 134 -16.46 -5.09 -4.10
CA ASP A 134 -16.92 -5.12 -2.71
C ASP A 134 -15.76 -4.81 -1.75
N TYR A 135 -14.56 -5.33 -2.03
CA TYR A 135 -13.37 -5.04 -1.25
C TYR A 135 -12.99 -3.56 -1.33
N ILE A 136 -12.95 -2.96 -2.53
CA ILE A 136 -12.66 -1.53 -2.70
C ILE A 136 -13.66 -0.67 -1.93
N GLU A 137 -14.95 -0.93 -2.07
CA GLU A 137 -16.02 -0.13 -1.46
C GLU A 137 -16.01 -0.18 0.07
N GLN A 138 -15.61 -1.32 0.64
CA GLN A 138 -15.54 -1.52 2.08
C GLN A 138 -14.19 -1.11 2.69
N HIS A 139 -13.20 -0.80 1.86
CA HIS A 139 -11.86 -0.47 2.29
C HIS A 139 -11.76 0.98 2.82
N PRO A 140 -11.16 1.23 3.99
CA PRO A 140 -10.96 2.58 4.52
C PRO A 140 -10.22 3.48 3.55
N GLU A 141 -9.25 2.92 2.84
CA GLU A 141 -8.44 3.58 1.81
C GLU A 141 -8.89 3.17 0.38
N GLN A 142 -10.19 3.28 0.10
CA GLN A 142 -10.80 2.90 -1.18
C GLN A 142 -10.06 3.45 -2.42
N TRP A 143 -9.58 4.69 -2.36
CA TRP A 143 -8.96 5.36 -3.51
C TRP A 143 -7.55 4.84 -3.77
N LEU A 144 -6.78 4.64 -2.70
CA LEU A 144 -5.46 4.03 -2.79
C LEU A 144 -5.57 2.59 -3.30
N LEU A 145 -6.52 1.81 -2.76
CA LEU A 145 -6.73 0.43 -3.19
C LEU A 145 -7.18 0.35 -4.66
N ALA A 146 -8.13 1.19 -5.08
CA ALA A 146 -8.58 1.26 -6.48
C ALA A 146 -7.45 1.64 -7.44
N TYR A 147 -6.60 2.61 -7.04
CA TYR A 147 -5.40 2.95 -7.80
C TYR A 147 -4.48 1.74 -7.95
N THR A 148 -4.19 1.04 -6.85
CA THR A 148 -3.33 -0.15 -6.87
C THR A 148 -3.89 -1.26 -7.76
N PHE A 149 -5.20 -1.54 -7.73
CA PHE A 149 -5.84 -2.48 -8.66
C PHE A 149 -5.60 -2.11 -10.13
N ASN A 150 -5.71 -0.82 -10.47
CA ASN A 150 -5.44 -0.36 -11.83
C ASN A 150 -3.95 -0.47 -12.20
N MET A 151 -3.06 -0.14 -11.26
CA MET A 151 -1.62 -0.20 -11.44
C MET A 151 -1.13 -1.63 -11.70
N VAL A 152 -1.69 -2.64 -11.02
CA VAL A 152 -1.23 -4.03 -11.17
C VAL A 152 -1.82 -4.76 -12.37
N LYS A 153 -2.90 -4.22 -12.97
CA LYS A 153 -3.64 -4.87 -14.07
C LYS A 153 -2.77 -5.18 -15.31
N PRO A 154 -1.85 -4.31 -15.76
CA PRO A 154 -0.94 -4.65 -16.86
C PRO A 154 -0.03 -5.84 -16.53
N MET A 155 0.41 -5.95 -15.28
CA MET A 155 1.30 -7.02 -14.84
C MET A 155 0.62 -8.40 -14.90
N GLN A 156 -0.70 -8.46 -14.69
CA GLN A 156 -1.48 -9.70 -14.80
C GLN A 156 -1.58 -10.24 -16.24
N HIS A 157 -1.25 -9.41 -17.25
CA HIS A 157 -1.28 -9.77 -18.66
C HIS A 157 0.12 -9.70 -19.30
N SER A 158 1.17 -9.62 -18.48
CA SER A 158 2.54 -9.53 -18.96
C SER A 158 3.08 -10.92 -19.34
N THR A 159 4.26 -10.94 -19.97
CA THR A 159 4.98 -12.17 -20.31
C THR A 159 5.95 -12.61 -19.19
N GLU A 160 5.90 -11.97 -18.04
CA GLU A 160 6.75 -12.28 -16.89
C GLU A 160 6.36 -13.64 -16.29
N GLU A 161 7.29 -14.28 -15.59
CA GLU A 161 6.97 -15.52 -14.89
C GLU A 161 5.87 -15.29 -13.84
N ASP A 162 4.96 -16.26 -13.67
CA ASP A 162 3.87 -16.18 -12.68
C ASP A 162 4.39 -15.85 -11.27
N ARG A 163 5.57 -16.35 -10.92
CA ARG A 163 6.24 -16.03 -9.65
C ARG A 163 6.52 -14.53 -9.52
N VAL A 164 7.04 -13.89 -10.57
CA VAL A 164 7.36 -12.45 -10.58
C VAL A 164 6.07 -11.64 -10.51
N VAL A 165 5.05 -12.02 -11.28
CA VAL A 165 3.72 -11.39 -11.22
C VAL A 165 3.16 -11.47 -9.80
N ASN A 166 3.18 -12.64 -9.18
CA ASN A 166 2.68 -12.84 -7.81
C ASN A 166 3.45 -12.02 -6.78
N LEU A 167 4.78 -11.98 -6.86
CA LEU A 167 5.61 -11.17 -5.97
C LEU A 167 5.29 -9.68 -6.10
N PHE A 168 5.15 -9.18 -7.32
CA PHE A 168 4.80 -7.79 -7.60
C PHE A 168 3.40 -7.43 -7.07
N VAL A 169 2.38 -8.22 -7.44
CA VAL A 169 0.98 -7.97 -7.07
C VAL A 169 0.82 -8.03 -5.55
N THR A 170 1.38 -9.06 -4.90
CA THR A 170 1.31 -9.22 -3.45
C THR A 170 1.97 -8.04 -2.74
N THR A 171 3.14 -7.58 -3.23
CA THR A 171 3.84 -6.44 -2.63
C THR A 171 3.04 -5.15 -2.77
N ALA A 172 2.43 -4.91 -3.94
CA ALA A 172 1.61 -3.72 -4.18
C ALA A 172 0.43 -3.64 -3.20
N PHE A 173 -0.30 -4.73 -3.01
CA PHE A 173 -1.41 -4.78 -2.05
C PHE A 173 -0.93 -4.77 -0.60
N ASN A 174 0.22 -5.38 -0.31
CA ASN A 174 0.83 -5.30 1.01
C ASN A 174 1.11 -3.84 1.40
N TYR A 175 1.57 -3.01 0.46
CA TYR A 175 1.78 -1.60 0.74
C TYR A 175 0.50 -0.89 1.16
N VAL A 176 -0.59 -1.15 0.44
CA VAL A 176 -1.91 -0.58 0.77
C VAL A 176 -2.36 -1.02 2.16
N GLU A 177 -2.24 -2.31 2.49
CA GLU A 177 -2.66 -2.86 3.79
C GLU A 177 -1.81 -2.30 4.94
N VAL A 178 -0.49 -2.17 4.77
CA VAL A 178 0.38 -1.58 5.80
C VAL A 178 0.02 -0.11 6.04
N PHE A 179 -0.13 0.69 5.00
CA PHE A 179 -0.56 2.09 5.16
C PHE A 179 -1.96 2.18 5.78
N THR A 180 -2.85 1.26 5.44
CA THR A 180 -4.20 1.19 6.01
C THR A 180 -4.16 0.84 7.48
N GLU A 181 -3.30 -0.07 7.93
CA GLU A 181 -3.13 -0.37 9.36
C GLU A 181 -2.48 0.78 10.14
N LEU A 182 -1.60 1.56 9.49
CA LEU A 182 -1.01 2.75 10.10
C LEU A 182 -2.03 3.90 10.22
N LEU A 183 -2.91 4.07 9.24
CA LEU A 183 -3.94 5.13 9.19
C LEU A 183 -5.22 4.76 9.95
N HIS A 184 -5.67 3.51 9.80
CA HIS A 184 -6.91 2.95 10.34
C HIS A 184 -6.62 1.73 11.23
N PRO A 185 -5.93 1.94 12.33
CA PRO A 185 -5.36 0.86 13.09
C PRO A 185 -6.35 -0.02 13.89
N ASP A 186 -7.61 0.40 13.98
CA ASP A 186 -8.72 -0.37 14.55
C ASP A 186 -9.60 -0.99 13.44
N TRP A 187 -9.19 -0.88 12.17
CA TRP A 187 -9.87 -1.52 11.05
C TRP A 187 -9.57 -3.02 11.05
N THR A 188 -10.23 -3.74 11.95
CA THR A 188 -10.49 -5.15 11.73
C THR A 188 -11.40 -5.26 10.51
N GLN A 189 -10.90 -5.82 9.41
CA GLN A 189 -11.77 -6.44 8.40
C GLN A 189 -12.73 -7.33 9.17
N LYS A 190 -13.98 -6.89 9.37
CA LYS A 190 -15.04 -7.80 9.78
C LYS A 190 -15.02 -8.87 8.72
N ARG A 191 -14.56 -10.06 9.08
CA ARG A 191 -14.55 -11.24 8.22
C ARG A 191 -15.91 -11.27 7.53
N ALA A 192 -15.91 -11.09 6.21
CA ALA A 192 -17.09 -11.36 5.42
C ALA A 192 -17.47 -12.82 5.75
N HIS A 193 -18.63 -12.97 6.36
CA HIS A 193 -19.27 -14.26 6.60
C HIS A 193 -19.79 -14.81 5.27
#